data_AF-A0A4R4QGY3-F1
#
_entry.id   AF-A0A4R4QGY3-F1
#
_cell.length_a   1.000
_cell.length_b   1.000
_cell.length_c   1.000
_cell.angle_alpha   90.00
_cell.angle_beta   90.00
_cell.angle_gamma   90.00
#
_symmetry.space_group_name_H-M   'P 1'
#
loop_
_entity.id
_entity.type
_entity.pdbx_description
1 polymer ?
#
loop_
_entity_poly.entity_id
_entity_poly.type
_entity_poly.pdbx_seq_one_letter_code
_entity_poly.pdbx_strand_id
1 'polypeptide(L)'
;MTEVERRHRRVQRVVAIVYVGIPVVLLAIVAWVSSRGSAAAWIGCVVPVAMLGLGLFLLPKHRYQPRWWAGVGGLFGVVTGLFATLFPLVIGVWWPAVLALPAAIVGLLAGLLLARRANLALLVPVVPELAESPYELTFQLRGTPLATVLLGADSVEIRSSPAARGDEQSRRYPLSAITGTFEASLSGAERLKFPIALSAVGTPGPAVILQASGDDWVLPTNQAAILIELLDRRRTTI
;
A
#
# COMPACT_ATOMS: atom_id res chain seq x y z
N MET A 1 -17.42 8.94 -18.76
CA MET A 1 -16.26 8.70 -17.87
C MET A 1 -16.71 7.70 -16.84
N THR A 2 -16.13 6.51 -16.79
CA THR A 2 -16.54 5.46 -15.83
C THR A 2 -16.16 5.86 -14.41
N GLU A 3 -16.86 5.33 -13.40
CA GLU A 3 -16.56 5.60 -11.99
C GLU A 3 -15.12 5.15 -11.63
N VAL A 4 -14.66 4.05 -12.24
CA VAL A 4 -13.28 3.54 -12.11
C VAL A 4 -12.25 4.55 -12.62
N GLU A 5 -12.48 5.18 -13.77
CA GLU A 5 -11.60 6.20 -14.33
C GLU A 5 -11.52 7.44 -13.42
N ARG A 6 -12.65 7.83 -12.80
CA ARG A 6 -12.69 8.94 -11.83
C ARG A 6 -11.88 8.61 -10.57
N ARG A 7 -12.03 7.40 -10.03
CA ARG A 7 -11.27 6.91 -8.87
C ARG A 7 -9.79 6.83 -9.19
N HIS A 8 -9.44 6.29 -10.36
CA HIS A 8 -8.06 6.21 -10.85
C HIS A 8 -7.40 7.59 -10.83
N ARG A 9 -8.00 8.60 -11.48
CA ARG A 9 -7.42 9.96 -11.51
C ARG A 9 -7.25 10.56 -10.12
N ARG A 10 -8.22 10.37 -9.23
CA ARG A 10 -8.15 10.89 -7.85
C ARG A 10 -7.00 10.24 -7.08
N VAL A 11 -6.87 8.92 -7.16
CA VAL A 11 -5.80 8.16 -6.52
C VAL A 11 -4.44 8.57 -7.07
N GLN A 12 -4.31 8.67 -8.39
CA GLN A 12 -3.05 9.06 -9.04
C GLN A 12 -2.58 10.45 -8.65
N ARG A 13 -3.50 11.40 -8.44
CA ARG A 13 -3.14 12.72 -7.90
C ARG A 13 -2.59 12.61 -6.49
N VAL A 14 -3.21 11.82 -5.61
CA VAL A 14 -2.73 11.66 -4.23
C VAL A 14 -1.37 10.96 -4.21
N VAL A 15 -1.18 9.92 -5.03
CA VAL A 15 0.11 9.24 -5.16
C VAL A 15 1.17 10.20 -5.71
N ALA A 16 0.87 10.99 -6.74
CA ALA A 16 1.80 12.01 -7.25
C ALA A 16 2.14 13.06 -6.19
N ILE A 17 1.16 13.51 -5.39
CA ILE A 17 1.41 14.44 -4.27
C ILE A 17 2.36 13.80 -3.24
N VAL A 18 2.16 12.53 -2.89
CA VAL A 18 3.02 11.83 -1.93
C VAL A 18 4.45 11.68 -2.45
N TYR A 19 4.61 11.18 -3.69
CA TYR A 19 5.92 10.82 -4.23
C TYR A 19 6.71 12.00 -4.80
N VAL A 20 6.04 13.05 -5.29
CA VAL A 20 6.66 14.21 -5.95
C VAL A 20 6.33 15.50 -5.21
N GLY A 21 5.06 15.70 -4.83
CA GLY A 21 4.62 16.92 -4.16
C GLY A 21 5.34 17.20 -2.83
N ILE A 22 5.44 16.19 -1.95
CA ILE A 22 6.14 16.33 -0.65
C ILE A 22 7.63 16.73 -0.86
N PRO A 23 8.44 16.00 -1.66
CA PRO A 23 9.82 16.42 -1.95
C PRO A 23 9.93 17.82 -2.57
N VAL A 24 9.04 18.20 -3.48
CA VAL A 24 9.06 19.53 -4.13
C VAL A 24 8.76 20.64 -3.13
N VAL A 25 7.78 20.45 -2.24
CA VAL A 25 7.48 21.42 -1.18
C VAL A 25 8.67 21.56 -0.23
N LEU A 26 9.31 20.44 0.16
CA LEU A 26 10.51 20.47 0.97
C LEU A 26 11.66 21.22 0.26
N LEU A 27 11.86 20.96 -1.04
CA LEU A 27 12.87 21.65 -1.85
C LEU A 27 12.65 23.17 -1.84
N ALA A 28 11.40 23.62 -2.00
CA ALA A 28 11.05 25.03 -1.97
C ALA A 28 11.33 25.67 -0.60
N ILE A 29 11.01 24.98 0.49
CA ILE A 29 11.31 25.43 1.86
C ILE A 29 12.83 25.57 2.06
N VAL A 30 13.59 24.57 1.65
CA VAL A 30 15.05 24.56 1.79
C VAL A 30 15.68 25.66 0.94
N ALA A 31 15.26 25.83 -0.32
CA ALA A 31 15.75 26.90 -1.18
C ALA A 31 15.45 28.30 -0.61
N TRP A 32 14.26 28.49 -0.03
CA TRP A 32 13.87 29.74 0.62
C TRP A 32 14.70 30.05 1.88
N VAL A 33 15.02 29.04 2.68
CA VAL A 33 15.90 29.21 3.85
C VAL A 33 17.34 29.47 3.41
N SER A 34 17.84 28.73 2.43
CA SER A 34 19.19 28.90 1.87
C SER A 34 19.42 30.26 1.22
N SER A 35 18.40 30.85 0.60
CA SER A 35 18.52 32.19 0.00
C SER A 35 18.75 33.32 1.02
N ARG A 36 18.56 33.02 2.31
CA ARG A 36 18.82 33.95 3.43
C ARG A 36 20.12 33.64 4.18
N GLY A 37 20.80 32.55 3.82
CA GLY A 37 21.98 32.03 4.50
C GLY A 37 23.27 32.18 3.69
N SER A 38 24.29 31.45 4.12
CA SER A 38 25.56 31.35 3.39
C SER A 38 25.44 30.47 2.14
N ALA A 39 26.38 30.60 1.21
CA ALA A 39 26.46 29.73 0.02
C ALA A 39 26.52 28.23 0.40
N ALA A 40 27.08 27.89 1.56
CA ALA A 40 27.14 26.52 2.06
C ALA A 40 25.76 25.94 2.42
N ALA A 41 24.75 26.77 2.72
CA ALA A 41 23.40 26.31 3.03
C ALA A 41 22.74 25.55 1.86
N TRP A 42 23.15 25.83 0.62
CA TRP A 42 22.66 25.13 -0.58
C TRP A 42 22.96 23.63 -0.58
N ILE A 43 23.93 23.16 0.21
CA ILE A 43 24.18 21.72 0.42
C ILE A 43 22.93 21.04 1.00
N GLY A 44 22.09 21.76 1.75
CA GLY A 44 20.82 21.26 2.26
C GLY A 44 19.85 20.78 1.18
N CYS A 45 19.98 21.25 -0.06
CA CYS A 45 19.13 20.81 -1.18
C CYS A 45 19.35 19.35 -1.58
N VAL A 46 20.47 18.72 -1.15
CA VAL A 46 20.75 17.30 -1.44
C VAL A 46 19.64 16.39 -0.93
N VAL A 47 19.09 16.65 0.26
CA VAL A 47 18.03 15.80 0.85
C VAL A 47 16.74 15.83 0.04
N PRO A 48 16.10 16.98 -0.24
CA PRO A 48 14.89 17.01 -1.06
C PRO A 48 15.13 16.54 -2.50
N VAL A 49 16.31 16.78 -3.09
CA VAL A 49 16.66 16.25 -4.42
C VAL A 49 16.76 14.72 -4.41
N ALA A 50 17.41 14.14 -3.40
CA ALA A 50 17.48 12.69 -3.24
C ALA A 50 16.10 12.07 -3.00
N MET A 51 15.26 12.71 -2.17
CA MET A 51 13.86 12.29 -1.97
C MET A 51 13.06 12.37 -3.27
N LEU A 52 13.23 13.42 -4.07
CA LEU A 52 12.57 13.57 -5.36
C LEU A 52 13.03 12.49 -6.35
N GLY A 53 14.33 12.22 -6.44
CA GLY A 53 14.88 11.14 -7.26
C GLY A 53 14.34 9.77 -6.84
N LEU A 54 14.32 9.49 -5.54
CA LEU A 54 13.72 8.27 -4.99
C LEU A 54 12.22 8.20 -5.28
N GLY A 55 11.50 9.31 -5.12
CA GLY A 55 10.07 9.43 -5.43
C GLY A 55 9.77 9.11 -6.89
N LEU A 56 10.52 9.70 -7.83
CA LEU A 56 10.39 9.46 -9.27
C LEU A 56 10.75 8.01 -9.65
N PHE A 57 11.72 7.40 -8.98
CA PHE A 57 12.10 6.01 -9.19
C PHE A 57 11.06 5.01 -8.65
N LEU A 58 10.50 5.29 -7.47
CA LEU A 58 9.51 4.41 -6.83
C LEU A 58 8.11 4.59 -7.40
N LEU A 59 7.76 5.78 -7.91
CA LEU A 59 6.45 6.08 -8.46
C LEU A 59 5.99 5.04 -9.50
N PRO A 60 6.72 4.75 -10.59
CA PRO A 60 6.27 3.77 -11.59
C PRO A 60 6.13 2.35 -11.01
N LYS A 61 6.94 2.00 -10.00
CA LYS A 61 6.91 0.67 -9.36
C LYS A 61 5.74 0.50 -8.39
N HIS A 62 5.41 1.54 -7.64
CA HIS A 62 4.42 1.49 -6.57
C HIS A 62 3.09 2.15 -6.94
N ARG A 63 2.99 2.75 -8.13
CA ARG A 63 1.79 3.43 -8.64
C ARG A 63 0.51 2.62 -8.48
N TYR A 64 0.63 1.29 -8.57
CA TYR A 64 -0.48 0.35 -8.55
C TYR A 64 -0.48 -0.57 -7.31
N GLN A 65 0.36 -0.28 -6.31
CA GLN A 65 0.50 -1.09 -5.10
C GLN A 65 0.12 -0.26 -3.86
N PRO A 66 -1.17 -0.20 -3.47
CA PRO A 66 -1.65 0.64 -2.37
C PRO A 66 -0.93 0.40 -1.03
N ARG A 67 -0.46 -0.82 -0.81
CA ARG A 67 0.29 -1.22 0.40
C ARG A 67 1.52 -0.35 0.68
N TRP A 68 2.22 0.10 -0.37
CA TRP A 68 3.44 0.89 -0.22
C TRP A 68 3.17 2.38 0.02
N TRP A 69 1.99 2.87 -0.32
CA TRP A 69 1.70 4.31 -0.25
C TRP A 69 1.77 4.84 1.18
N ALA A 70 1.29 4.05 2.15
CA ALA A 70 1.33 4.45 3.56
C ALA A 70 2.76 4.48 4.10
N GLY A 71 3.58 3.47 3.75
CA GLY A 71 4.98 3.43 4.15
C GLY A 71 5.78 4.61 3.58
N VAL A 72 5.66 4.85 2.27
CA VAL A 72 6.38 5.96 1.60
C VAL A 72 5.87 7.31 2.07
N GLY A 73 4.54 7.49 2.16
CA GLY A 73 3.95 8.73 2.65
C GLY A 73 4.35 9.06 4.07
N GLY A 74 4.34 8.07 4.97
CA GLY A 74 4.81 8.23 6.34
C GLY A 74 6.29 8.60 6.42
N LEU A 75 7.16 7.89 5.68
CA LEU A 75 8.60 8.16 5.63
C LEU A 75 8.89 9.57 5.10
N PHE A 76 8.32 9.94 3.95
CA PHE A 76 8.54 11.25 3.36
C PHE A 76 7.98 12.37 4.23
N GLY A 77 6.85 12.13 4.91
CA GLY A 77 6.28 13.04 5.89
C GLY A 77 7.21 13.28 7.08
N VAL A 78 7.76 12.22 7.69
CA VAL A 78 8.72 12.32 8.81
C VAL A 78 9.97 13.08 8.40
N VAL A 79 10.60 12.69 7.28
CA VAL A 79 11.83 13.32 6.80
C VAL A 79 11.57 14.80 6.51
N THR A 80 10.45 15.14 5.87
CA THR A 80 10.06 16.53 5.60
C THR A 80 9.87 17.32 6.89
N GLY A 81 9.13 16.78 7.86
CA GLY A 81 8.90 17.44 9.15
C GLY A 81 10.19 17.72 9.91
N LEU A 82 11.04 16.70 10.06
CA LEU A 82 12.34 16.83 10.72
C LEU A 82 13.24 17.84 9.98
N PHE A 83 13.40 17.66 8.67
CA PHE A 83 14.32 18.49 7.90
C PHE A 83 13.89 19.96 7.86
N ALA A 84 12.59 20.24 7.69
CA ALA A 84 12.07 21.61 7.68
C ALA A 84 12.32 22.35 9.01
N THR A 85 12.30 21.63 10.14
CA THR A 85 12.54 22.22 11.48
C THR A 85 14.00 22.28 11.90
N LEU A 86 14.84 21.34 11.45
CA LEU A 86 16.24 21.27 11.84
C LEU A 86 17.14 22.06 10.90
N PHE A 87 16.79 22.15 9.61
CA PHE A 87 17.60 22.86 8.62
C PHE A 87 17.89 24.35 8.95
N PRO A 88 16.95 25.13 9.54
CA PRO A 88 17.22 26.50 9.97
C PRO A 88 18.37 26.66 10.98
N LEU A 89 18.80 25.58 11.67
CA LEU A 89 19.96 25.62 12.56
C LEU A 89 21.26 25.99 11.80
N VAL A 90 21.36 25.63 10.53
CA VAL A 90 22.53 25.91 9.67
C VAL A 90 22.73 27.41 9.47
N ILE A 91 21.65 28.20 9.56
CA ILE A 91 21.69 29.67 9.45
C ILE A 91 21.57 30.36 10.82
N GLY A 92 21.80 29.62 11.93
CA GLY A 92 21.81 30.15 13.28
C GLY A 92 20.42 30.33 13.93
N VAL A 93 19.35 29.84 13.29
CA VAL A 93 17.98 29.97 13.80
C VAL A 93 17.60 28.71 14.58
N TRP A 94 17.61 28.79 15.90
CA TRP A 94 17.48 27.61 16.78
C TRP A 94 16.05 27.28 17.21
N TRP A 95 15.17 28.28 17.32
CA TRP A 95 13.81 28.08 17.83
C TRP A 95 12.96 27.04 17.06
N PRO A 96 13.09 26.87 15.72
CA PRO A 96 12.31 25.87 14.98
C PRO A 96 12.68 24.44 15.37
N ALA A 97 13.89 24.21 15.88
CA ALA A 97 14.35 22.88 16.27
C ALA A 97 13.53 22.29 17.43
N VAL A 98 12.94 23.15 18.28
CA VAL A 98 12.02 22.73 19.36
C VAL A 98 10.76 22.05 18.77
N LEU A 99 10.39 22.39 17.55
CA LEU A 99 9.24 21.82 16.85
C LEU A 99 9.59 20.54 16.07
N ALA A 100 10.82 20.04 16.11
CA ALA A 100 11.23 18.91 15.27
C ALA A 100 10.42 17.64 15.52
N LEU A 101 10.24 17.27 16.79
CA LEU A 101 9.44 16.11 17.14
C LEU A 101 7.94 16.30 16.80
N PRO A 102 7.29 17.43 17.18
CA PRO A 102 5.93 17.74 16.73
C PRO A 102 5.76 17.72 15.20
N ALA A 103 6.67 18.33 14.45
CA ALA A 103 6.63 18.39 13.00
C ALA A 103 6.81 17.01 12.35
N ALA A 104 7.68 16.17 12.91
CA ALA A 104 7.84 14.78 12.48
C ALA A 104 6.55 13.97 12.67
N ILE A 105 5.87 14.13 13.82
CA ILE A 105 4.60 13.46 14.11
C ILE A 105 3.51 13.96 13.15
N VAL A 106 3.38 15.28 12.97
CA VAL A 106 2.40 15.87 12.04
C VAL A 106 2.67 15.41 10.61
N GLY A 107 3.93 15.40 10.17
CA GLY A 107 4.35 14.91 8.86
C GLY A 107 4.01 13.43 8.67
N LEU A 108 4.32 12.58 9.66
CA LEU A 108 3.96 11.16 9.66
C LEU A 108 2.46 10.96 9.50
N LEU A 109 1.66 11.63 10.34
CA LEU A 109 0.21 11.50 10.33
C LEU A 109 -0.40 12.00 9.02
N ALA A 110 0.07 13.14 8.50
CA ALA A 110 -0.38 13.68 7.22
C ALA A 110 -0.06 12.72 6.05
N GLY A 111 1.16 12.17 6.02
CA GLY A 111 1.57 11.19 5.02
C GLY A 111 0.75 9.89 5.07
N LEU A 112 0.54 9.36 6.28
CA LEU A 112 -0.29 8.18 6.51
C LEU A 112 -1.75 8.44 6.14
N LEU A 113 -2.30 9.60 6.48
CA LEU A 113 -3.69 9.95 6.20
C LEU A 113 -3.93 10.11 4.70
N LEU A 114 -3.02 10.76 3.97
CA LEU A 114 -3.07 10.90 2.52
C LEU A 114 -3.09 9.52 1.84
N ALA A 115 -2.17 8.63 2.25
CA ALA A 115 -2.11 7.28 1.73
C ALA A 115 -3.36 6.44 2.08
N ARG A 116 -3.86 6.54 3.31
CA ARG A 116 -5.11 5.88 3.72
C ARG A 116 -6.30 6.39 2.91
N ARG A 117 -6.37 7.70 2.67
CA ARG A 117 -7.44 8.31 1.86
C ARG A 117 -7.38 7.83 0.42
N ALA A 118 -6.20 7.69 -0.17
CA ALA A 118 -6.04 7.10 -1.50
C ALA A 118 -6.49 5.64 -1.52
N ASN A 119 -6.13 4.86 -0.49
CA ASN A 119 -6.54 3.46 -0.38
C ASN A 119 -8.05 3.30 -0.25
N LEU A 120 -8.69 4.08 0.63
CA LEU A 120 -10.14 4.06 0.82
C LEU A 120 -10.89 4.52 -0.43
N ALA A 121 -10.39 5.57 -1.12
CA ALA A 121 -11.01 6.06 -2.34
C ALA A 121 -10.95 5.05 -3.50
N LEU A 122 -10.00 4.10 -3.46
CA LEU A 122 -9.87 3.03 -4.44
C LEU A 122 -10.68 1.80 -4.05
N LEU A 123 -10.48 1.30 -2.82
CA LEU A 123 -10.93 -0.01 -2.37
C LEU A 123 -12.31 -0.01 -1.70
N VAL A 124 -12.93 1.15 -1.43
CA VAL A 124 -14.22 1.21 -0.71
C VAL A 124 -15.29 1.97 -1.52
N PRO A 125 -16.38 1.30 -1.93
CA PRO A 125 -16.59 -0.15 -1.94
C PRO A 125 -15.71 -0.84 -3.01
N VAL A 126 -15.32 -2.10 -2.75
CA VAL A 126 -14.70 -2.96 -3.76
C VAL A 126 -15.78 -3.30 -4.78
N VAL A 127 -15.53 -2.99 -6.05
CA VAL A 127 -16.48 -3.23 -7.13
C VAL A 127 -15.86 -4.14 -8.19
N PRO A 128 -16.64 -5.01 -8.87
CA PRO A 128 -16.11 -5.97 -9.85
C PRO A 128 -15.36 -5.34 -11.02
N GLU A 129 -15.65 -4.07 -11.36
CA GLU A 129 -14.97 -3.35 -12.44
C GLU A 129 -13.50 -3.04 -12.11
N LEU A 130 -13.07 -3.22 -10.85
CA LEU A 130 -11.65 -3.15 -10.49
C LEU A 130 -10.84 -4.34 -11.02
N ALA A 131 -11.49 -5.40 -11.52
CA ALA A 131 -10.83 -6.52 -12.18
C ALA A 131 -9.96 -6.05 -13.34
N GLU A 132 -10.47 -5.14 -14.17
CA GLU A 132 -9.76 -4.61 -15.35
C GLU A 132 -8.66 -3.61 -14.97
N SER A 133 -8.58 -3.22 -13.69
CA SER A 133 -7.60 -2.24 -13.24
C SER A 133 -6.26 -2.91 -12.88
N PRO A 134 -5.11 -2.25 -13.13
CA PRO A 134 -3.79 -2.78 -12.79
C PRO A 134 -3.48 -2.74 -11.29
N TYR A 135 -4.43 -2.32 -10.45
CA TYR A 135 -4.22 -2.16 -9.02
C TYR A 135 -4.18 -3.52 -8.29
N GLU A 136 -3.28 -3.61 -7.32
CA GLU A 136 -3.23 -4.67 -6.33
C GLU A 136 -4.41 -4.51 -5.36
N LEU A 137 -5.30 -5.51 -5.33
CA LEU A 137 -6.46 -5.55 -4.44
C LEU A 137 -6.15 -6.41 -3.24
N THR A 138 -6.44 -5.92 -2.04
CA THR A 138 -6.15 -6.64 -0.78
C THR A 138 -7.44 -7.06 -0.11
N PHE A 139 -7.56 -8.36 0.17
CA PHE A 139 -8.68 -8.96 0.88
C PHE A 139 -8.20 -9.51 2.22
N GLN A 140 -8.86 -9.13 3.30
CA GLN A 140 -8.58 -9.67 4.63
C GLN A 140 -9.25 -11.03 4.79
N LEU A 141 -8.51 -11.97 5.39
CA LEU A 141 -9.03 -13.28 5.74
C LEU A 141 -9.65 -13.24 7.15
N ARG A 142 -10.87 -13.78 7.28
CA ARG A 142 -11.62 -13.86 8.53
C ARG A 142 -11.05 -14.97 9.42
N GLY A 143 -10.99 -14.74 10.74
CA GLY A 143 -10.42 -15.70 11.69
C GLY A 143 -8.90 -15.73 11.74
N THR A 144 -8.24 -14.91 10.90
CA THR A 144 -6.78 -14.79 10.81
C THR A 144 -6.42 -13.30 10.73
N PRO A 145 -6.22 -12.62 11.87
CA PRO A 145 -6.09 -11.15 11.92
C PRO A 145 -4.88 -10.60 11.14
N LEU A 146 -4.03 -11.49 10.64
CA LEU A 146 -2.72 -11.20 10.07
C LEU A 146 -2.52 -11.84 8.69
N ALA A 147 -3.56 -12.46 8.10
CA ALA A 147 -3.47 -13.07 6.78
C ALA A 147 -4.31 -12.30 5.75
N THR A 148 -3.71 -12.04 4.59
CA THR A 148 -4.33 -11.28 3.51
C THR A 148 -4.09 -11.96 2.17
N VAL A 149 -5.09 -11.88 1.29
CA VAL A 149 -4.99 -12.27 -0.11
C VAL A 149 -4.77 -11.02 -0.93
N LEU A 150 -3.70 -11.01 -1.72
CA LEU A 150 -3.32 -9.94 -2.62
C LEU A 150 -3.60 -10.40 -4.04
N LEU A 151 -4.57 -9.76 -4.69
CA LEU A 151 -4.91 -9.97 -6.08
C LEU A 151 -4.23 -8.87 -6.91
N GLY A 152 -3.05 -9.20 -7.46
CA GLY A 152 -2.33 -8.37 -8.42
C GLY A 152 -2.91 -8.52 -9.84
N ALA A 153 -2.39 -7.75 -10.79
CA ALA A 153 -2.85 -7.80 -12.18
C ALA A 153 -2.75 -9.21 -12.78
N ASP A 154 -1.64 -9.91 -12.51
CA ASP A 154 -1.31 -11.18 -13.18
C ASP A 154 -1.09 -12.33 -12.19
N SER A 155 -1.29 -12.08 -10.89
CA SER A 155 -0.93 -13.02 -9.82
C SER A 155 -1.83 -12.91 -8.60
N VAL A 156 -2.01 -14.02 -7.90
CA VAL A 156 -2.57 -14.07 -6.54
C VAL A 156 -1.47 -14.42 -5.56
N GLU A 157 -1.37 -13.66 -4.48
CA GLU A 157 -0.44 -13.92 -3.38
C GLU A 157 -1.21 -14.04 -2.08
N ILE A 158 -0.95 -15.10 -1.30
CA ILE A 158 -1.35 -15.18 0.09
C ILE A 158 -0.17 -14.77 0.94
N ARG A 159 -0.41 -13.86 1.87
CA ARG A 159 0.59 -13.41 2.81
C ARG A 159 0.11 -13.55 4.24
N SER A 160 0.98 -14.09 5.08
CA SER A 160 0.88 -14.04 6.54
C SER A 160 1.78 -12.93 7.08
N SER A 161 1.38 -12.28 8.17
CA SER A 161 2.21 -11.27 8.84
C SER A 161 3.44 -11.91 9.51
N PRO A 162 4.54 -11.16 9.72
CA PRO A 162 5.84 -11.68 10.18
C PRO A 162 5.85 -12.41 11.54
N ALA A 163 4.76 -12.39 12.29
CA ALA A 163 4.65 -13.11 13.56
C ALA A 163 4.53 -14.63 13.38
N ALA A 164 4.22 -15.12 12.17
CA ALA A 164 4.27 -16.54 11.84
C ALA A 164 5.73 -16.99 11.66
N ARG A 165 6.30 -17.62 12.69
CA ARG A 165 7.60 -18.32 12.62
C ARG A 165 7.47 -19.53 11.69
N GLY A 166 7.70 -19.35 10.40
CA GLY A 166 7.75 -20.42 9.40
C GLY A 166 8.48 -19.98 8.13
N ASP A 167 9.09 -20.93 7.43
CA ASP A 167 9.97 -20.70 6.27
C ASP A 167 9.26 -20.11 5.03
N GLU A 168 7.92 -20.16 4.97
CA GLU A 168 7.14 -19.55 3.88
C GLU A 168 6.06 -18.60 4.43
N GLN A 169 6.39 -17.31 4.56
CA GLN A 169 5.47 -16.27 5.04
C GLN A 169 4.50 -15.78 3.96
N SER A 170 4.81 -16.04 2.70
CA SER A 170 4.00 -15.64 1.54
C SER A 170 4.16 -16.65 0.43
N ARG A 171 3.08 -16.93 -0.29
CA ARG A 171 3.10 -17.78 -1.48
C ARG A 171 2.34 -17.09 -2.61
N ARG A 172 2.96 -17.03 -3.78
CA ARG A 172 2.44 -16.31 -4.95
C ARG A 172 2.30 -17.27 -6.13
N TYR A 173 1.15 -17.21 -6.80
CA TYR A 173 0.86 -17.98 -7.99
C TYR A 173 0.42 -17.04 -9.11
N PRO A 174 0.86 -17.28 -10.35
CA PRO A 174 0.32 -16.56 -11.51
C PRO A 174 -1.16 -16.91 -11.70
N LEU A 175 -1.95 -15.98 -12.25
CA LEU A 175 -3.37 -16.23 -12.52
C LEU A 175 -3.59 -17.39 -13.51
N SER A 176 -2.65 -17.63 -14.41
CA SER A 176 -2.66 -18.78 -15.33
C SER A 176 -2.57 -20.14 -14.63
N ALA A 177 -2.06 -20.17 -13.39
CA ALA A 177 -1.97 -21.38 -12.59
C ALA A 177 -3.27 -21.72 -11.85
N ILE A 178 -4.29 -20.84 -11.88
CA ILE A 178 -5.57 -21.04 -11.20
C ILE A 178 -6.49 -21.90 -12.07
N THR A 179 -6.73 -23.12 -11.61
CA THR A 179 -7.57 -24.10 -12.30
C THR A 179 -9.05 -23.91 -11.97
N GLY A 180 -9.38 -23.44 -10.77
CA GLY A 180 -10.76 -23.27 -10.32
C GLY A 180 -10.94 -22.32 -9.14
N THR A 181 -12.10 -21.70 -9.09
CA THR A 181 -12.57 -20.73 -8.10
C THR A 181 -13.99 -21.15 -7.71
N PHE A 182 -14.22 -21.44 -6.43
CA PHE A 182 -15.53 -21.88 -5.96
C PHE A 182 -15.96 -21.11 -4.72
N GLU A 183 -17.24 -20.80 -4.64
CA GLU A 183 -17.83 -20.23 -3.43
C GLU A 183 -18.14 -21.35 -2.44
N ALA A 184 -17.77 -21.14 -1.18
CA ALA A 184 -18.06 -22.04 -0.08
C ALA A 184 -18.62 -21.26 1.10
N SER A 185 -19.46 -21.93 1.90
CA SER A 185 -19.90 -21.42 3.19
C SER A 185 -19.34 -22.31 4.28
N LEU A 186 -18.54 -21.74 5.16
CA LEU A 186 -17.93 -22.45 6.27
C LEU A 186 -18.89 -22.53 7.45
N SER A 187 -18.96 -23.70 8.08
CA SER A 187 -19.69 -23.94 9.33
C SER A 187 -18.88 -23.56 10.57
N GLY A 188 -17.56 -23.39 10.43
CA GLY A 188 -16.63 -23.06 11.52
C GLY A 188 -15.92 -24.27 12.12
N ALA A 189 -16.33 -25.49 11.78
CA ALA A 189 -15.65 -26.73 12.15
C ALA A 189 -14.71 -27.26 11.06
N GLU A 190 -14.69 -26.68 9.86
CA GLU A 190 -13.85 -27.18 8.77
C GLU A 190 -12.36 -26.90 9.01
N ARG A 191 -11.54 -27.87 8.60
CA ARG A 191 -10.08 -27.70 8.53
C ARG A 191 -9.74 -26.85 7.32
N LEU A 192 -9.32 -25.61 7.57
CA LEU A 192 -8.83 -24.71 6.54
C LEU A 192 -7.52 -25.25 5.95
N LYS A 193 -7.40 -25.17 4.62
CA LYS A 193 -6.17 -25.50 3.89
C LYS A 193 -5.56 -24.22 3.34
N PHE A 194 -4.29 -24.00 3.62
CA PHE A 194 -3.50 -22.88 3.10
C PHE A 194 -2.21 -23.43 2.50
N PRO A 195 -1.64 -22.77 1.48
CA PRO A 195 -0.35 -23.17 0.90
C PRO A 195 0.84 -22.80 1.80
N ILE A 196 0.59 -22.01 2.85
CA ILE A 196 1.57 -21.56 3.83
C ILE A 196 1.18 -22.08 5.22
N ALA A 197 2.17 -22.19 6.10
CA ALA A 197 1.96 -22.56 7.50
C ALA A 197 1.18 -21.46 8.23
N LEU A 198 -0.16 -21.56 8.20
CA LEU A 198 -1.06 -20.62 8.85
C LEU A 198 -1.93 -21.34 9.88
N SER A 199 -1.90 -20.89 11.13
CA SER A 199 -2.90 -21.26 12.13
C SER A 199 -4.10 -20.34 12.00
N ALA A 200 -5.22 -20.90 11.57
CA ALA A 200 -6.48 -20.19 11.41
C ALA A 200 -7.57 -20.86 12.22
N VAL A 201 -8.40 -20.07 12.89
CA VAL A 201 -9.61 -20.58 13.51
C VAL A 201 -10.68 -20.66 12.44
N GLY A 202 -11.31 -21.83 12.29
CA GLY A 202 -12.49 -21.98 11.44
C GLY A 202 -13.57 -21.03 11.92
N THR A 203 -13.92 -20.05 11.10
CA THR A 203 -14.97 -19.08 11.42
C THR A 203 -16.14 -19.26 10.45
N PRO A 204 -17.37 -19.38 10.96
CA PRO A 204 -18.53 -19.59 10.10
C PRO A 204 -18.73 -18.40 9.16
N GLY A 205 -19.27 -18.68 7.96
CA GLY A 205 -19.60 -17.70 6.94
C GLY A 205 -18.90 -17.92 5.60
N PRO A 206 -19.01 -16.97 4.66
CA PRO A 206 -18.53 -17.15 3.29
C PRO A 206 -17.01 -17.34 3.22
N ALA A 207 -16.58 -18.10 2.22
CA ALA A 207 -15.20 -18.42 1.89
C ALA A 207 -15.04 -18.67 0.39
N VAL A 208 -13.81 -18.55 -0.10
CA VAL A 208 -13.43 -18.91 -1.46
C VAL A 208 -12.54 -20.13 -1.42
N ILE A 209 -12.88 -21.15 -2.21
CA ILE A 209 -11.99 -22.25 -2.51
C ILE A 209 -11.22 -21.89 -3.78
N LEU A 210 -9.91 -21.72 -3.65
CA LEU A 210 -9.02 -21.45 -4.78
C LEU A 210 -8.19 -22.69 -5.08
N GLN A 211 -8.26 -23.18 -6.31
CA GLN A 211 -7.43 -24.29 -6.77
C GLN A 211 -6.35 -23.72 -7.69
N ALA A 212 -5.08 -23.89 -7.30
CA ALA A 212 -3.95 -23.37 -8.07
C ALA A 212 -2.77 -24.35 -8.06
N SER A 213 -2.30 -24.76 -9.25
CA SER A 213 -1.16 -25.70 -9.40
C SER A 213 -1.25 -26.99 -8.58
N GLY A 214 -2.45 -27.52 -8.35
CA GLY A 214 -2.67 -28.73 -7.56
C GLY A 214 -2.84 -28.49 -6.05
N ASP A 215 -2.72 -27.25 -5.58
CA ASP A 215 -3.03 -26.86 -4.20
C ASP A 215 -4.47 -26.34 -4.10
N ASP A 216 -5.19 -26.78 -3.07
CA ASP A 216 -6.53 -26.29 -2.73
C ASP A 216 -6.46 -25.38 -1.50
N TRP A 217 -6.91 -24.14 -1.64
CA TRP A 217 -6.92 -23.16 -0.56
C TRP A 217 -8.34 -22.84 -0.14
N VAL A 218 -8.57 -22.74 1.16
CA VAL A 218 -9.86 -22.33 1.71
C VAL A 218 -9.67 -20.98 2.38
N LEU A 219 -10.20 -19.94 1.74
CA LEU A 219 -9.97 -18.53 2.07
C LEU A 219 -11.22 -17.93 2.71
N PRO A 220 -11.34 -17.93 4.06
CA PRO A 220 -12.48 -17.34 4.73
C PRO A 220 -12.50 -15.83 4.51
N THR A 221 -13.51 -15.29 3.82
CA THR A 221 -13.62 -13.84 3.60
C THR A 221 -15.07 -13.43 3.42
N ASN A 222 -15.43 -12.25 3.94
CA ASN A 222 -16.78 -11.70 3.80
C ASN A 222 -17.06 -11.18 2.37
N GLN A 223 -16.04 -11.12 1.52
CA GLN A 223 -16.12 -10.63 0.15
C GLN A 223 -15.93 -11.78 -0.86
N ALA A 224 -16.36 -13.01 -0.51
CA ALA A 224 -16.08 -14.20 -1.30
C ALA A 224 -16.60 -14.10 -2.74
N ALA A 225 -17.88 -13.74 -2.92
CA ALA A 225 -18.49 -13.54 -4.23
C ALA A 225 -17.73 -12.50 -5.09
N ILE A 226 -17.36 -11.35 -4.48
CA ILE A 226 -16.62 -10.29 -5.17
C ILE A 226 -15.21 -10.78 -5.56
N LEU A 227 -14.52 -11.49 -4.67
CA LEU A 227 -13.19 -12.03 -4.93
C LEU A 227 -13.21 -13.04 -6.09
N ILE A 228 -14.20 -13.94 -6.12
CA ILE A 228 -14.39 -14.91 -7.22
C ILE A 228 -14.63 -14.17 -8.53
N GLU A 229 -15.56 -13.21 -8.55
CA GLU A 229 -15.86 -12.45 -9.76
C GLU A 229 -14.64 -11.69 -10.30
N LEU A 230 -13.84 -11.09 -9.41
CA LEU A 230 -12.60 -10.41 -9.78
C LEU A 230 -11.54 -11.38 -10.34
N LEU A 231 -11.40 -12.57 -9.74
CA LEU A 231 -10.47 -13.60 -10.20
C LEU A 231 -10.86 -14.13 -11.57
N ASP A 232 -12.14 -14.44 -11.77
CA ASP A 232 -12.66 -14.97 -13.03
C ASP A 232 -12.51 -13.95 -14.17
N ARG A 233 -12.86 -12.68 -13.91
CA ARG A 233 -12.69 -11.60 -14.89
C ARG A 233 -11.22 -11.35 -15.26
N ARG A 234 -10.29 -11.39 -14.29
CA ARG A 234 -8.86 -11.23 -14.56
C ARG A 234 -8.28 -12.43 -15.31
N ARG A 235 -8.75 -13.65 -15.01
CA ARG A 235 -8.31 -14.86 -15.72
C ARG A 235 -8.73 -14.85 -17.18
N THR A 236 -9.91 -14.33 -17.51
CA THR A 236 -10.40 -14.26 -18.90
C THR A 236 -9.79 -13.14 -19.72
N THR A 237 -9.07 -12.19 -19.11
CA THR A 237 -8.41 -11.08 -19.80
C THR A 237 -6.92 -11.31 -20.07
N ILE A 238 -6.35 -12.41 -19.56
CA ILE A 238 -4.96 -12.86 -19.81
C ILE A 238 -4.96 -13.86 -20.96
#